data_AF-A0A1A8AVG4-F1
#
_entry.id   AF-A0A1A8AVG4-F1
#
_cell.length_a   1.000
_cell.length_b   1.000
_cell.length_c   1.000
_cell.angle_alpha   90.00
_cell.angle_beta   90.00
_cell.angle_gamma   90.00
#
_symmetry.space_group_name_H-M   'P 1'
#
loop_
_entity.id
_entity.type
_entity.pdbx_description
1 polymer ?
#
loop_
_entity_poly.entity_id
_entity_poly.type
_entity_poly.pdbx_seq_one_letter_code
_entity_poly.pdbx_strand_id
1 'polypeptide(L)'
;MVILVVQVFSLLIVGIGVYAKVQKATDTVRDTFLIDPAVILIVVGVVMFFITFCGCIGALRENIHLLKTFSFCLTLVFLTQLAIAVLGFFYSDQTRDALGKFARKAIVHYRDDLDLQNFMDYIQKEFKCCGWNNYTDWSWNLYFNCTNENPSSERCAVPYSCCTP
;
A
#
# COMPACT_ATOMS: atom_id res chain seq x y z
N MET A 1 16.99 8.25 -21.76
CA MET A 1 17.51 7.90 -20.42
C MET A 1 16.39 7.74 -19.40
N VAL A 2 15.60 8.78 -19.10
CA VAL A 2 14.53 8.72 -18.08
C VAL A 2 13.50 7.60 -18.32
N ILE A 3 13.02 7.42 -19.56
CA ILE A 3 12.02 6.39 -19.89
C ILE A 3 12.54 4.97 -19.58
N LEU A 4 13.83 4.70 -19.87
CA LEU A 4 14.46 3.40 -19.58
C LEU A 4 14.56 3.14 -18.07
N VAL A 5 14.87 4.18 -17.29
CA VAL A 5 14.91 4.08 -15.82
C VAL A 5 13.53 3.70 -15.29
N VAL A 6 12.47 4.40 -15.74
CA VAL A 6 11.09 4.09 -15.33
C VAL A 6 10.66 2.69 -15.78
N GLN A 7 11.12 2.22 -16.96
CA GLN A 7 10.88 0.85 -17.43
C GLN A 7 11.46 -0.19 -16.45
N VAL A 8 12.71 0.00 -16.03
CA VAL A 8 13.39 -0.91 -15.10
C VAL A 8 12.69 -0.90 -13.74
N PHE A 9 12.35 0.27 -13.20
CA PHE A 9 11.58 0.37 -11.96
C PHE A 9 10.21 -0.32 -12.07
N SER A 10 9.52 -0.19 -13.20
CA SER A 10 8.23 -0.85 -13.43
C SER A 10 8.37 -2.38 -13.39
N LEU A 11 9.40 -2.93 -14.02
CA LEU A 11 9.70 -4.37 -13.95
C LEU A 11 10.04 -4.83 -12.54
N LEU A 12 10.82 -4.05 -11.78
CA LEU A 12 11.13 -4.35 -10.38
C LEU A 12 9.86 -4.36 -9.52
N ILE A 13 8.98 -3.37 -9.68
CA ILE A 13 7.71 -3.30 -8.95
C ILE A 13 6.83 -4.51 -9.26
N VAL A 14 6.71 -4.89 -10.54
CA VAL A 14 5.94 -6.08 -10.93
C VAL A 14 6.58 -7.35 -10.34
N GLY A 15 7.90 -7.47 -10.38
CA GLY A 15 8.62 -8.60 -9.80
C GLY A 15 8.38 -8.74 -8.29
N ILE A 16 8.48 -7.63 -7.54
CA ILE A 16 8.22 -7.60 -6.09
C ILE A 16 6.75 -7.95 -5.81
N GLY A 17 5.80 -7.38 -6.57
CA GLY A 17 4.37 -7.67 -6.39
C GLY A 17 4.03 -9.14 -6.67
N VAL A 18 4.57 -9.72 -7.74
CA VAL A 18 4.40 -11.14 -8.07
C VAL A 18 5.02 -12.01 -6.98
N TYR A 19 6.24 -11.71 -6.54
CA TYR A 19 6.90 -12.43 -5.45
C TYR A 19 6.06 -12.42 -4.16
N ALA A 20 5.60 -11.23 -3.74
CA ALA A 20 4.75 -11.08 -2.56
C ALA A 20 3.44 -11.88 -2.69
N LYS A 21 2.83 -11.88 -3.88
CA LYS A 21 1.62 -12.65 -4.14
C LYS A 21 1.83 -14.16 -4.11
N VAL A 22 2.92 -14.65 -4.68
CA VAL A 22 3.24 -16.08 -4.67
C VAL A 22 3.49 -16.56 -3.25
N GLN A 23 4.19 -15.77 -2.43
CA GLN A 23 4.41 -16.10 -1.03
C GLN A 23 3.07 -16.19 -0.26
N LYS A 24 2.20 -15.19 -0.41
CA LYS A 24 0.86 -15.20 0.23
C LYS A 24 -0.09 -16.27 -0.31
N ALA A 25 0.02 -16.70 -1.56
CA ALA A 25 -0.85 -17.74 -2.13
C ALA A 25 -0.65 -19.13 -1.49
N THR A 26 0.47 -19.33 -0.78
CA THR A 26 0.75 -20.57 -0.05
C THR A 26 -0.01 -20.60 1.29
N ASP A 27 -0.30 -19.43 1.86
CA ASP A 27 -1.09 -19.27 3.08
C ASP A 27 -2.55 -19.00 2.70
N THR A 28 -3.43 -19.98 2.95
CA THR A 28 -4.80 -20.01 2.42
C THR A 28 -5.71 -18.95 3.06
N VAL A 29 -5.54 -17.67 2.69
CA VAL A 29 -6.41 -16.57 3.13
C VAL A 29 -7.15 -16.00 1.92
N ARG A 30 -8.45 -16.29 1.87
CA ARG A 30 -9.38 -15.76 0.87
C ARG A 30 -9.73 -14.32 1.21
N ASP A 31 -8.86 -13.39 0.86
CA ASP A 31 -9.16 -11.96 0.88
C ASP A 31 -9.53 -11.44 -0.51
N THR A 32 -10.32 -10.37 -0.53
CA THR A 32 -10.87 -9.75 -1.76
C THR A 32 -9.73 -9.38 -2.72
N PHE A 33 -9.67 -10.09 -3.86
CA PHE A 33 -8.55 -10.08 -4.82
C PHE A 33 -8.10 -8.67 -5.27
N LEU A 34 -9.00 -7.68 -5.23
CA LEU A 34 -8.75 -6.32 -5.72
C LEU A 34 -8.23 -5.32 -4.67
N ILE A 35 -8.30 -5.64 -3.36
CA ILE A 35 -7.87 -4.72 -2.28
C ILE A 35 -6.49 -5.10 -1.72
N ASP A 36 -5.90 -6.21 -2.21
CA ASP A 36 -4.56 -6.60 -1.81
C ASP A 36 -3.51 -5.61 -2.38
N PRO A 37 -2.68 -4.99 -1.52
CA PRO A 37 -1.66 -4.03 -1.95
C PRO A 37 -0.71 -4.58 -3.03
N ALA A 38 -0.41 -5.89 -3.01
CA ALA A 38 0.45 -6.51 -3.99
C ALA A 38 -0.21 -6.60 -5.38
N VAL A 39 -1.53 -6.80 -5.49
CA VAL A 39 -2.22 -6.73 -6.80
C VAL A 39 -2.17 -5.32 -7.36
N ILE A 40 -2.39 -4.30 -6.52
CA ILE A 40 -2.36 -2.90 -6.95
C ILE A 40 -0.97 -2.56 -7.51
N LEU A 41 0.10 -2.98 -6.82
CA LEU A 41 1.48 -2.79 -7.30
C LEU A 41 1.72 -3.48 -8.65
N ILE A 42 1.25 -4.72 -8.84
CA ILE A 42 1.36 -5.43 -10.13
C ILE A 42 0.63 -4.66 -11.23
N VAL A 43 -0.63 -4.28 -11.02
CA VAL A 43 -1.44 -3.59 -12.03
C VAL A 43 -0.79 -2.26 -12.43
N VAL A 44 -0.39 -1.44 -11.45
CA VAL A 44 0.29 -0.17 -11.70
C VAL A 44 1.61 -0.38 -12.44
N GLY A 45 2.42 -1.34 -12.00
CA GLY A 45 3.71 -1.65 -12.64
C GLY A 45 3.55 -2.13 -14.10
N VAL A 46 2.56 -2.98 -14.39
CA VAL A 46 2.27 -3.45 -15.75
C VAL A 46 1.80 -2.31 -16.65
N VAL A 47 0.88 -1.47 -16.18
CA VAL A 47 0.39 -0.31 -16.95
C VAL A 47 1.54 0.65 -17.25
N MET A 48 2.36 0.97 -16.24
CA MET A 48 3.53 1.83 -16.40
C MET A 48 4.52 1.24 -17.41
N PHE A 49 4.81 -0.06 -17.32
CA PHE A 49 5.69 -0.76 -18.26
C PHE A 49 5.24 -0.61 -19.71
N PHE A 50 3.95 -0.77 -20.01
CA PHE A 50 3.44 -0.62 -21.37
C PHE A 50 3.51 0.82 -21.87
N ILE A 51 3.15 1.80 -21.03
CA ILE A 51 3.24 3.23 -21.39
C ILE A 51 4.67 3.60 -21.75
N THR A 52 5.64 3.24 -20.90
CA THR A 52 7.06 3.57 -21.13
C THR A 52 7.67 2.75 -22.25
N PHE A 53 7.23 1.51 -22.48
CA PHE A 53 7.66 0.70 -23.63
C PHE A 53 7.24 1.32 -24.96
N CYS A 54 5.99 1.76 -25.07
CA CYS A 54 5.49 2.50 -26.23
C CYS A 54 6.28 3.80 -26.44
N GLY A 55 6.61 4.53 -25.37
CA GLY A 55 7.46 5.72 -25.42
C GLY A 55 8.87 5.43 -25.93
N CYS A 56 9.51 4.36 -25.44
CA CYS A 56 10.83 3.92 -25.88
C CYS A 56 10.84 3.53 -27.37
N ILE A 57 9.91 2.70 -27.83
CA ILE A 57 9.83 2.31 -29.24
C ILE A 57 9.50 3.52 -30.12
N GLY A 58 8.58 4.38 -29.68
CA GLY A 58 8.21 5.59 -30.40
C GLY A 58 9.40 6.51 -30.63
N ALA A 59 10.26 6.68 -29.62
CA ALA A 59 11.48 7.47 -29.74
C ALA A 59 12.54 6.79 -30.63
N LEU A 60 12.77 5.47 -30.47
CA LEU A 60 13.78 4.73 -31.24
C LEU A 60 13.45 4.60 -32.73
N ARG A 61 12.16 4.46 -33.06
CA ARG A 61 11.68 4.32 -34.45
C ARG A 61 11.19 5.64 -35.05
N GLU A 62 11.36 6.76 -34.35
CA GLU A 62 10.85 8.08 -34.74
C GLU A 62 9.36 8.06 -35.15
N ASN A 63 8.57 7.20 -34.51
CA ASN A 63 7.16 7.01 -34.86
C ASN A 63 6.28 8.02 -34.11
N ILE A 64 5.86 9.06 -34.83
CA ILE A 64 5.06 10.17 -34.30
C ILE A 64 3.74 9.69 -33.69
N HIS A 65 3.09 8.64 -34.24
CA HIS A 65 1.82 8.14 -33.70
C HIS A 65 2.01 7.49 -32.32
N LEU A 66 3.08 6.72 -32.13
CA LEU A 66 3.44 6.14 -30.82
C LEU A 66 3.81 7.23 -29.81
N LEU A 67 4.56 8.24 -30.24
CA LEU A 67 4.96 9.35 -29.36
C LEU A 67 3.75 10.21 -28.95
N LYS A 68 2.80 10.45 -29.86
CA LYS A 68 1.52 11.12 -29.53
C LYS A 68 0.71 10.32 -28.52
N THR A 69 0.62 9.00 -28.70
CA THR A 69 -0.09 8.11 -27.75
C THR A 69 0.56 8.16 -26.37
N PHE A 70 1.89 8.07 -26.30
CA PHE A 70 2.64 8.21 -25.04
C PHE A 70 2.37 9.56 -24.36
N SER A 71 2.46 10.66 -25.10
CA SER A 71 2.18 11.99 -24.58
C SER A 71 0.75 12.12 -24.05
N PHE A 72 -0.24 11.59 -24.79
CA PHE A 72 -1.64 11.61 -24.37
C PHE A 72 -1.86 10.81 -23.08
N CYS A 73 -1.28 9.60 -22.98
CA CYS A 73 -1.34 8.80 -21.76
C CYS A 73 -0.74 9.52 -20.56
N LEU A 74 0.43 10.16 -20.71
CA LEU A 74 1.05 10.94 -19.64
C LEU A 74 0.18 12.12 -19.20
N THR A 75 -0.43 12.85 -20.13
CA THR A 75 -1.36 13.93 -19.81
C THR A 75 -2.55 13.41 -19.02
N LEU A 76 -3.13 12.26 -19.41
CA LEU A 76 -4.25 11.65 -18.69
C LEU A 76 -3.85 11.22 -17.28
N VAL A 77 -2.69 10.60 -17.10
CA VAL A 77 -2.15 10.23 -15.78
C VAL A 77 -1.97 11.48 -14.91
N PHE A 78 -1.39 12.54 -15.46
CA PHE A 78 -1.20 13.80 -14.75
C PHE A 78 -2.53 14.44 -14.32
N LEU A 79 -3.52 14.51 -15.22
CA LEU A 79 -4.85 15.04 -14.89
C LEU A 79 -5.55 14.18 -13.83
N THR A 80 -5.39 12.87 -13.88
CA THR A 80 -5.95 11.95 -12.88
C THR A 80 -5.28 12.16 -11.51
N GLN A 81 -3.96 12.29 -11.47
CA GLN A 81 -3.22 12.58 -10.23
C GLN A 81 -3.63 13.94 -9.63
N LEU A 82 -3.77 14.96 -10.48
CA LEU A 82 -4.26 16.28 -10.06
C LEU A 82 -5.68 16.19 -9.49
N ALA A 83 -6.58 15.46 -10.17
CA ALA A 83 -7.94 15.26 -9.68
C ALA A 83 -7.96 14.53 -8.33
N ILE A 84 -7.17 13.45 -8.17
CA ILE A 84 -7.03 12.74 -6.89
C ILE A 84 -6.51 13.68 -5.80
N ALA A 85 -5.49 14.48 -6.08
CA ALA A 85 -4.92 15.41 -5.10
C ALA A 85 -5.94 16.48 -4.66
N VAL A 86 -6.66 17.08 -5.61
CA VAL A 86 -7.70 18.08 -5.33
C VAL A 86 -8.84 17.47 -4.53
N LEU A 87 -9.35 16.31 -4.97
CA LEU A 87 -10.42 15.60 -4.25
C LEU A 87 -9.97 15.17 -2.85
N GLY A 88 -8.74 14.67 -2.70
CA GLY A 88 -8.19 14.29 -1.39
C GLY A 88 -8.08 15.48 -0.43
N PHE A 89 -7.80 16.68 -0.95
CA PHE A 89 -7.77 17.90 -0.16
C PHE A 89 -9.18 18.37 0.26
N PHE A 90 -10.13 18.39 -0.67
CA PHE A 90 -11.51 18.81 -0.39
C PHE A 90 -12.27 17.80 0.50
N TYR A 91 -12.04 16.51 0.31
CA TYR A 91 -12.68 15.43 1.07
C TYR A 91 -11.72 14.83 2.10
N SER A 92 -10.97 15.69 2.79
CA SER A 92 -9.96 15.29 3.78
C SER A 92 -10.57 14.51 4.94
N ASP A 93 -11.74 14.92 5.44
CA ASP A 93 -12.43 14.21 6.54
C ASP A 93 -12.87 12.80 6.12
N GLN A 94 -13.46 12.64 4.94
CA GLN A 94 -13.83 11.32 4.41
C GLN A 94 -12.60 10.44 4.17
N THR A 95 -11.51 11.04 3.69
CA THR A 95 -10.24 10.35 3.50
C THR A 95 -9.67 9.88 4.84
N ARG A 96 -9.74 10.73 5.87
CA ARG A 96 -9.31 10.38 7.25
C ARG A 96 -10.17 9.25 7.83
N ASP A 97 -11.47 9.29 7.62
CA ASP A 97 -12.38 8.22 8.08
C ASP A 97 -12.11 6.89 7.37
N ALA A 98 -11.85 6.92 6.06
CA ALA A 98 -11.46 5.73 5.29
C ALA A 98 -10.14 5.15 5.80
N LEU A 99 -9.12 6.00 6.03
CA LEU A 99 -7.85 5.59 6.63
C LEU A 99 -8.05 5.04 8.05
N GLY A 100 -8.90 5.66 8.88
CA GLY A 100 -9.19 5.18 10.23
C GLY A 100 -9.83 3.78 10.24
N LYS A 101 -10.73 3.50 9.28
CA LYS A 101 -11.29 2.15 9.09
C LYS A 101 -10.21 1.14 8.69
N PHE A 102 -9.31 1.53 7.80
CA PHE A 102 -8.16 0.69 7.40
C PHE A 102 -7.23 0.42 8.59
N ALA A 103 -6.85 1.45 9.34
CA ALA A 103 -6.02 1.34 10.53
C ALA A 103 -6.66 0.45 11.60
N ARG A 104 -7.98 0.58 11.82
CA ARG A 104 -8.72 -0.31 12.71
C ARG A 104 -8.66 -1.76 12.23
N LYS A 105 -8.87 -2.04 10.94
CA LYS A 105 -8.74 -3.39 10.39
C LYS A 105 -7.31 -3.93 10.59
N ALA A 106 -6.30 -3.09 10.35
CA ALA A 106 -4.90 -3.45 10.54
C ALA A 106 -4.56 -3.81 12.01
N ILE A 107 -5.07 -3.04 12.98
CA ILE A 107 -4.89 -3.33 14.41
C ILE A 107 -5.57 -4.64 14.81
N VAL A 108 -6.81 -4.87 14.34
CA VAL A 108 -7.56 -6.10 14.65
C VAL A 108 -6.87 -7.35 14.12
N HIS A 109 -6.22 -7.26 12.94
CA HIS A 109 -5.56 -8.39 12.28
C HIS A 109 -4.03 -8.35 12.46
N TYR A 110 -3.52 -7.61 13.45
CA TYR A 110 -2.09 -7.35 13.61
C TYR A 110 -1.25 -8.63 13.77
N ARG A 111 -1.81 -9.69 14.37
CA ARG A 111 -1.15 -10.99 14.56
C ARG A 111 -1.42 -12.01 13.44
N ASP A 112 -2.29 -11.67 12.48
CA ASP A 112 -2.73 -12.62 11.46
C ASP A 112 -1.74 -12.69 10.28
N ASP A 113 -1.00 -11.60 10.04
CA ASP A 113 -0.04 -11.49 8.93
C ASP A 113 1.27 -10.84 9.43
N LEU A 114 2.38 -11.55 9.28
CA LEU A 114 3.71 -11.09 9.71
C LEU A 114 4.17 -9.85 8.93
N ASP A 115 3.78 -9.71 7.65
CA ASP A 115 4.11 -8.54 6.84
C ASP A 115 3.37 -7.31 7.36
N LEU A 116 2.09 -7.47 7.71
CA LEU A 116 1.29 -6.42 8.32
C LEU A 116 1.87 -6.02 9.69
N GLN A 117 2.28 -7.01 10.49
CA GLN A 117 2.91 -6.80 11.79
C GLN A 117 4.17 -5.95 11.66
N ASN A 118 5.10 -6.36 10.78
CA ASN A 118 6.36 -5.66 10.52
C ASN A 118 6.13 -4.24 9.99
N PHE A 119 5.16 -4.08 9.09
CA PHE A 119 4.81 -2.77 8.52
C PHE A 119 4.24 -1.82 9.57
N MET A 120 3.31 -2.29 10.40
CA MET A 120 2.75 -1.51 11.50
C MET A 120 3.83 -1.15 12.53
N ASP A 121 4.70 -2.10 12.88
CA ASP A 121 5.81 -1.85 13.79
C ASP A 121 6.81 -0.82 13.23
N TYR A 122 7.08 -0.87 11.93
CA TYR A 122 7.91 0.10 11.24
C TYR A 122 7.30 1.51 11.30
N ILE A 123 6.02 1.64 10.95
CA ILE A 123 5.30 2.93 11.02
C ILE A 123 5.37 3.50 12.43
N GLN A 124 5.07 2.69 13.44
CA GLN A 124 5.04 3.16 14.83
C GLN A 124 6.41 3.61 15.33
N LYS A 125 7.48 2.88 14.97
CA LYS A 125 8.85 3.26 15.32
C LYS A 125 9.35 4.49 14.57
N GLU A 126 9.00 4.62 13.28
CA GLU A 126 9.44 5.71 12.43
C GLU A 126 8.74 7.03 12.80
N PHE A 127 7.42 6.98 12.94
CA PHE A 127 6.60 8.16 13.23
C PHE A 127 6.39 8.41 14.73
N LYS A 128 6.99 7.58 15.59
CA LYS A 128 6.88 7.68 17.07
C LYS A 128 5.42 7.77 17.54
N CYS A 129 4.56 6.96 16.94
CA CYS A 129 3.13 6.91 17.22
C CYS A 129 2.71 5.54 17.75
N CYS A 130 1.56 5.48 18.42
CA CYS A 130 1.00 4.23 18.93
C CYS A 130 -0.52 4.21 18.76
N GLY A 131 -1.02 3.29 17.94
CA GLY A 131 -2.42 3.25 17.53
C GLY A 131 -2.77 4.25 16.41
N TRP A 132 -4.06 4.43 16.13
CA TRP A 132 -4.53 5.38 15.12
C TRP A 132 -4.72 6.77 15.73
N ASN A 133 -5.48 6.85 16.83
CA ASN A 133 -5.66 8.06 17.61
C ASN A 133 -4.92 7.97 18.95
N ASN A 134 -4.89 6.80 19.59
CA ASN A 134 -4.27 6.62 20.90
C ASN A 134 -3.84 5.16 21.14
N TYR A 135 -2.98 4.94 22.13
CA TYR A 135 -2.49 3.61 22.50
C TYR A 135 -3.63 2.65 22.90
N THR A 136 -4.76 3.19 23.37
CA THR A 136 -5.96 2.43 23.74
C THR A 136 -6.61 1.73 22.55
N ASP A 137 -6.33 2.15 21.31
CA ASP A 137 -6.85 1.51 20.10
C ASP A 137 -6.40 0.05 19.98
N TRP A 138 -5.27 -0.31 20.61
CA TRP A 138 -4.81 -1.70 20.69
C TRP A 138 -5.78 -2.63 21.41
N SER A 139 -6.69 -2.10 22.23
CA SER A 139 -7.75 -2.89 22.84
C SER A 139 -8.72 -3.53 21.83
N TRP A 140 -8.73 -3.07 20.57
CA TRP A 140 -9.52 -3.68 19.50
C TRP A 140 -8.97 -5.03 19.04
N ASN A 141 -7.68 -5.30 19.28
CA ASN A 141 -7.07 -6.58 18.96
C ASN A 141 -7.36 -7.62 20.05
N LEU A 142 -7.64 -8.86 19.65
CA LEU A 142 -7.98 -9.95 20.58
C LEU A 142 -6.88 -10.19 21.63
N TYR A 143 -5.60 -10.09 21.24
CA TYR A 143 -4.48 -10.39 22.12
C TYR A 143 -4.19 -9.29 23.16
N PHE A 144 -4.48 -8.03 22.83
CA PHE A 144 -4.19 -6.87 23.70
C PHE A 144 -5.41 -6.39 24.48
N ASN A 145 -6.62 -6.88 24.15
CA ASN A 145 -7.86 -6.47 24.79
C ASN A 145 -7.82 -6.63 26.32
N CYS A 146 -8.11 -5.55 27.06
CA CYS A 146 -7.89 -5.45 28.51
C CYS A 146 -9.04 -6.02 29.38
N THR A 147 -9.87 -6.90 28.84
CA THR A 147 -10.98 -7.53 29.60
C THR A 147 -10.46 -8.57 30.59
N ASN A 148 -11.08 -8.68 31.77
CA ASN A 148 -10.66 -9.63 32.82
C ASN A 148 -10.70 -11.10 32.37
N GLU A 149 -11.52 -11.41 31.37
CA GLU A 149 -11.71 -12.74 30.81
C GLU A 149 -10.68 -13.11 29.74
N ASN A 150 -9.86 -12.17 29.25
CA ASN A 150 -8.91 -12.44 28.19
C ASN A 150 -7.71 -13.25 28.74
N PRO A 151 -7.47 -14.48 28.26
CA PRO A 151 -6.38 -15.33 28.74
C PRO A 151 -5.00 -14.95 28.16
N SER A 152 -4.94 -13.99 27.23
CA SER A 152 -3.70 -13.57 26.58
C SER A 152 -2.68 -13.02 27.59
N SER A 153 -1.41 -13.43 27.46
CA SER A 153 -0.29 -12.86 28.21
C SER A 153 -0.02 -11.39 27.86
N GLU A 154 -0.46 -10.95 26.67
CA GLU A 154 -0.30 -9.58 26.18
C GLU A 154 -1.50 -8.68 26.53
N ARG A 155 -2.42 -9.17 27.36
CA ARG A 155 -3.59 -8.40 27.82
C ARG A 155 -3.18 -7.08 28.47
N CYS A 156 -3.89 -6.00 28.12
CA CYS A 156 -3.61 -4.63 28.60
C CYS A 156 -2.21 -4.11 28.19
N ALA A 157 -1.48 -4.83 27.35
CA ALA A 157 -0.22 -4.37 26.79
C ALA A 157 -0.43 -3.69 25.43
N VAL A 158 0.65 -3.15 24.90
CA VAL A 158 0.74 -2.65 23.52
C VAL A 158 1.94 -3.33 22.85
N PRO A 159 2.02 -3.36 21.51
CA PRO A 159 3.19 -3.87 20.83
C PRO A 159 4.47 -3.17 21.25
N TYR A 160 5.58 -3.90 21.20
CA TYR A 160 6.89 -3.39 21.56
C TYR A 160 7.31 -2.18 20.70
N SER A 161 6.77 -2.04 19.49
CA SER A 161 6.98 -0.88 18.61
C SER A 161 6.40 0.43 19.15
N CYS A 162 5.43 0.36 20.05
CA CYS A 162 4.91 1.52 20.80
C CYS A 162 5.81 1.94 21.98
N CYS A 163 6.69 1.07 22.44
CA CYS A 163 7.61 1.39 23.53
C CYS A 163 8.77 2.21 22.98
N THR A 164 8.82 3.49 23.32
CA THR A 164 10.00 4.32 23.03
C THR A 164 11.17 3.85 23.90
N PRO A 165 12.38 3.70 23.34
CA PRO A 165 13.59 3.58 24.15
C PRO A 165 13.86 4.87 24.95
#